data_AF-A0A2V8GT43-F1
#
_entry.id   AF-A0A2V8GT43-F1
#
_cell.length_a   1.000
_cell.length_b   1.000
_cell.length_c   1.000
_cell.angle_alpha   90.00
_cell.angle_beta   90.00
_cell.angle_gamma   90.00
#
_symmetry.space_group_name_H-M   'P 1'
#
loop_
_entity.id
_entity.type
_entity.pdbx_description
1 polymer ?
#
loop_
_entity_poly.entity_id
_entity_poly.type
_entity_poly.pdbx_seq_one_letter_code
_entity_poly.pdbx_strand_id
1 'polypeptide(L)'
;RQFDIQPASQPEFGYGPGWHAEEFELDTGRTWRWTSERAVLQFDGEPQAVRMTIRGETPLRYFDRPPTVKLTAAGDTLAQFVPSTDFEWSATVSAEAMTKSGGEIAIETDRIYLPGQVEGTADDRHLGLRIFDLSVTPV
;
A
#
# COMPACT_ATOMS: atom_id res chain seq x y z
N ARG A 1 11.45 -0.04 -37.01
CA ARG A 1 10.77 0.63 -35.88
C ARG A 1 9.58 -0.26 -35.53
N GLN A 2 9.72 -1.10 -34.51
CA GLN A 2 8.61 -1.90 -33.98
C GLN A 2 8.08 -1.12 -32.77
N PHE A 3 6.83 -0.67 -32.86
CA PHE A 3 6.08 -0.23 -31.70
C PHE A 3 5.49 -1.51 -31.10
N ASP A 4 6.01 -1.94 -29.96
CA ASP A 4 5.27 -2.89 -29.14
C ASP A 4 4.06 -2.14 -28.58
N ILE A 5 2.89 -2.49 -29.11
CA ILE A 5 1.61 -2.17 -28.50
C ILE A 5 1.55 -3.07 -27.25
N GLN A 6 2.01 -2.54 -26.11
CA GLN A 6 1.61 -3.07 -24.81
C GLN A 6 0.08 -3.15 -24.83
N PRO A 7 -0.56 -4.28 -24.52
CA PRO A 7 -2.00 -4.26 -24.36
C PRO A 7 -2.32 -3.28 -23.24
N ALA A 8 -3.13 -2.26 -23.54
CA ALA A 8 -3.54 -1.18 -22.64
C ALA A 8 -4.44 -1.66 -21.48
N SER A 9 -4.31 -2.92 -21.07
CA SER A 9 -5.22 -3.61 -20.16
C SER A 9 -4.70 -3.76 -18.75
N GLN A 10 -3.44 -3.39 -18.45
CA GLN A 10 -2.95 -3.45 -17.07
C GLN A 10 -3.03 -2.04 -16.44
N PRO A 11 -3.86 -1.86 -15.40
CA PRO A 11 -3.92 -0.60 -14.67
C PRO A 11 -2.55 -0.30 -14.09
N GLU A 12 -2.01 0.86 -14.45
CA GLU A 12 -0.76 1.38 -13.89
C GLU A 12 -1.06 2.26 -12.67
N PHE A 13 -0.17 2.24 -11.69
CA PHE A 13 -0.25 3.12 -10.53
C PHE A 13 1.14 3.58 -10.09
N GLY A 14 1.19 4.76 -9.47
CA GLY A 14 2.36 5.31 -8.80
C GLY A 14 2.22 5.32 -7.28
N TYR A 15 3.35 5.23 -6.58
CA TYR A 15 3.43 5.48 -5.14
C TYR A 15 3.41 6.99 -4.88
N GLY A 16 2.34 7.47 -4.25
CA GLY A 16 2.14 8.87 -3.89
C GLY A 16 2.59 9.21 -2.46
N PRO A 17 2.01 10.26 -1.86
CA PRO A 17 2.30 10.66 -0.48
C PRO A 17 2.10 9.52 0.53
N GLY A 18 2.96 9.49 1.56
CA GLY A 18 2.90 8.51 2.64
C GLY A 18 3.57 7.17 2.33
N TRP A 19 4.18 7.02 1.16
CA TRP A 19 5.14 5.94 0.90
C TRP A 19 6.56 6.42 1.19
N HIS A 20 7.29 5.67 1.98
CA HIS A 20 8.73 5.87 2.16
C HIS A 20 9.53 5.25 1.01
N ALA A 21 10.81 5.63 0.92
CA ALA A 21 11.72 5.07 -0.06
C ALA A 21 11.79 3.53 0.05
N GLU A 22 12.08 2.87 -1.08
CA GLU A 22 12.31 1.44 -1.09
C GLU A 22 13.58 1.11 -0.33
N GLU A 23 13.48 0.07 0.49
CA GLU A 23 14.58 -0.49 1.24
C GLU A 23 14.85 -1.92 0.76
N PHE A 24 16.06 -2.41 0.99
CA PHE A 24 16.52 -3.70 0.51
C PHE A 24 17.43 -4.37 1.53
N GLU A 25 17.28 -5.69 1.66
CA GLU A 25 18.14 -6.54 2.49
C GLU A 25 19.07 -7.37 1.61
N LEU A 26 20.39 -7.14 1.73
CA LEU A 26 21.41 -7.76 0.88
C LEU A 26 21.42 -9.29 0.99
N ASP A 27 21.23 -9.84 2.18
CA ASP A 27 21.36 -11.27 2.44
C ASP A 27 20.21 -12.09 1.85
N THR A 28 18.99 -11.54 1.84
CA THR A 28 17.78 -12.23 1.38
C THR A 28 17.32 -11.78 0.00
N GLY A 29 17.85 -10.67 -0.51
CA GLY A 29 17.39 -10.06 -1.74
C GLY A 29 15.99 -9.42 -1.63
N ARG A 30 15.47 -9.25 -0.41
CA ARG A 30 14.11 -8.76 -0.19
C ARG A 30 14.06 -7.25 -0.29
N THR A 31 13.10 -6.72 -1.04
CA THR A 31 12.73 -5.30 -1.06
C THR A 31 11.46 -5.07 -0.26
N TRP A 32 11.29 -3.84 0.26
CA TRP A 32 10.04 -3.39 0.84
C TRP A 32 9.91 -1.87 0.79
N ARG A 33 8.69 -1.39 1.01
CA ARG A 33 8.40 0.01 1.32
C ARG A 33 7.63 0.08 2.63
N TRP A 34 7.88 1.15 3.36
CA TRP A 34 7.06 1.51 4.52
C TRP A 34 5.95 2.46 4.09
N THR A 35 4.76 2.27 4.65
CA THR A 35 3.71 3.30 4.65
C THR A 35 3.90 4.26 5.82
N SER A 36 3.27 5.42 5.76
CA SER A 36 2.87 6.22 6.92
C SER A 36 1.50 5.73 7.45
N GLU A 37 0.83 6.53 8.29
CA GLU A 37 -0.57 6.37 8.72
C GLU A 37 -1.52 6.25 7.52
N ARG A 38 -1.21 6.98 6.45
CA ARG A 38 -1.94 7.01 5.19
C ARG A 38 -0.92 7.01 4.05
N ALA A 39 -1.03 6.04 3.14
CA ALA A 39 -0.19 5.95 1.95
C ALA A 39 -1.06 5.85 0.70
N VAL A 40 -0.83 6.75 -0.26
CA VAL A 40 -1.67 6.92 -1.45
C VAL A 40 -1.05 6.20 -2.64
N LEU A 41 -1.86 5.46 -3.38
CA LEU A 41 -1.56 5.03 -4.74
C LEU A 41 -2.34 5.93 -5.69
N GLN A 42 -1.65 6.45 -6.68
CA GLN A 42 -2.28 7.19 -7.77
C GLN A 42 -2.44 6.27 -8.96
N PHE A 43 -3.67 5.97 -9.34
CA PHE A 43 -3.96 5.27 -10.59
C PHE A 43 -4.00 6.26 -11.75
N ASP A 44 -3.38 5.85 -12.86
CA ASP A 44 -3.38 6.60 -14.12
C ASP A 44 -4.21 5.86 -15.17
N GLY A 45 -4.84 6.61 -16.08
CA GLY A 45 -5.63 6.05 -17.18
C GLY A 45 -7.14 6.05 -16.94
N GLU A 46 -7.87 5.26 -17.74
CA GLU A 46 -9.32 5.17 -17.66
C GLU A 46 -9.75 4.38 -16.42
N PRO A 47 -10.69 4.91 -15.59
CA PRO A 47 -11.16 4.20 -14.41
C PRO A 47 -11.75 2.84 -14.77
N GLN A 48 -11.21 1.78 -14.15
CA GLN A 48 -11.69 0.42 -14.30
C GLN A 48 -11.73 -0.27 -12.95
N ALA A 49 -12.58 -1.31 -12.83
CA ALA A 49 -12.62 -2.10 -11.62
C ALA A 49 -11.33 -2.93 -11.52
N VAL A 50 -10.73 -2.94 -10.33
CA VAL A 50 -9.49 -3.68 -10.09
C VAL A 50 -9.54 -4.45 -8.79
N ARG A 51 -8.81 -5.56 -8.73
CA ARG A 51 -8.42 -6.23 -7.49
C ARG A 51 -7.01 -5.81 -7.15
N MET A 52 -6.86 -5.18 -5.99
CA MET A 52 -5.57 -4.89 -5.38
C MET A 52 -5.21 -6.02 -4.44
N THR A 53 -3.98 -6.50 -4.50
CA THR A 53 -3.41 -7.48 -3.57
C THR A 53 -2.17 -6.88 -2.92
N ILE A 54 -2.13 -6.91 -1.59
CA ILE A 54 -1.07 -6.31 -0.76
C ILE A 54 -0.43 -7.42 0.06
N ARG A 55 0.90 -7.53 0.00
CA ARG A 55 1.67 -8.48 0.81
C ARG A 55 2.56 -7.74 1.78
N GLY A 56 2.50 -8.10 3.06
CA GLY A 56 3.24 -7.41 4.11
C GLY A 56 3.67 -8.29 5.27
N GLU A 57 4.57 -7.74 6.08
CA GLU A 57 5.07 -8.38 7.31
C GLU A 57 4.03 -8.28 8.43
N THR A 58 4.08 -9.22 9.38
CA THR A 58 3.32 -9.11 10.62
C THR A 58 3.58 -7.77 11.33
N PRO A 59 2.53 -6.95 11.56
CA PRO A 59 2.68 -5.69 12.28
C PRO A 59 3.05 -5.89 13.76
N LEU A 60 2.85 -7.09 14.32
CA LEU A 60 3.17 -7.42 15.71
C LEU A 60 4.67 -7.42 16.01
N ARG A 61 5.53 -7.28 15.00
CA ARG A 61 6.95 -6.97 15.20
C ARG A 61 7.18 -5.55 15.72
N TYR A 62 6.23 -4.64 15.48
CA TYR A 62 6.35 -3.22 15.77
C TYR A 62 5.30 -2.72 16.76
N PHE A 63 4.17 -3.43 16.89
CA PHE A 63 3.01 -3.03 17.70
C PHE A 63 2.64 -4.07 18.75
N ASP A 64 2.09 -3.59 19.87
CA ASP A 64 1.56 -4.40 20.98
C ASP A 64 0.25 -5.13 20.63
N ARG A 65 -0.44 -4.67 19.59
CA ARG A 65 -1.66 -5.28 19.05
C ARG A 65 -1.77 -5.08 17.54
N PRO A 66 -2.56 -5.93 16.85
CA PRO A 66 -2.80 -5.77 15.41
C PRO A 66 -3.40 -4.38 15.08
N PRO A 67 -2.92 -3.70 14.01
CA PRO A 67 -3.53 -2.48 13.52
C PRO A 67 -4.82 -2.78 12.76
N THR A 68 -5.69 -1.78 12.67
CA THR A 68 -6.77 -1.75 11.68
C THR A 68 -6.24 -1.13 10.40
N VAL A 69 -6.26 -1.91 9.32
CA VAL A 69 -5.88 -1.47 7.97
C VAL A 69 -7.14 -1.23 7.15
N LYS A 70 -7.21 -0.09 6.45
CA LYS A 70 -8.33 0.26 5.57
C LYS A 70 -7.83 0.57 4.17
N LEU A 71 -8.62 0.18 3.18
CA LEU A 71 -8.51 0.68 1.81
C LEU A 71 -9.59 1.75 1.63
N THR A 72 -9.20 2.96 1.28
CA THR A 72 -10.13 4.09 1.16
C THR A 72 -10.04 4.78 -0.20
N ALA A 73 -11.16 5.35 -0.65
CA ALA A 73 -11.24 6.17 -1.86
C ALA A 73 -12.18 7.35 -1.60
N ALA A 74 -11.71 8.59 -1.86
CA ALA A 74 -12.48 9.81 -1.57
C ALA A 74 -13.05 9.88 -0.13
N GLY A 75 -12.34 9.29 0.85
CA GLY A 75 -12.75 9.23 2.25
C GLY A 75 -13.66 8.04 2.62
N ASP A 76 -14.19 7.30 1.65
CA ASP A 76 -15.01 6.12 1.91
C ASP A 76 -14.15 4.90 2.16
N THR A 77 -14.50 4.09 3.16
CA THR A 77 -13.85 2.79 3.39
C THR A 77 -14.40 1.75 2.43
N LEU A 78 -13.55 1.26 1.52
CA LEU A 78 -13.88 0.21 0.56
C LEU A 78 -13.76 -1.18 1.19
N ALA A 79 -12.71 -1.37 2.00
CA ALA A 79 -12.45 -2.63 2.70
C ALA A 79 -11.62 -2.38 3.97
N GLN A 80 -11.69 -3.32 4.91
CA GLN A 80 -10.95 -3.28 6.17
C GLN A 80 -10.37 -4.66 6.52
N PHE A 81 -9.21 -4.66 7.16
CA PHE A 81 -8.48 -5.85 7.60
C PHE A 81 -7.71 -5.60 8.91
N VAL A 82 -7.40 -6.66 9.66
CA VAL A 82 -6.67 -6.59 10.95
C VAL A 82 -5.56 -7.66 10.95
N PRO A 83 -4.37 -7.37 10.40
CA PRO A 83 -3.29 -8.36 10.28
C PRO A 83 -2.57 -8.62 11.62
N SER A 84 -2.52 -9.89 12.03
CA SER A 84 -1.73 -10.35 13.19
C SER A 84 -0.56 -11.28 12.84
N THR A 85 -0.37 -11.58 11.55
CA THR A 85 0.71 -12.39 10.98
C THR A 85 1.19 -11.73 9.69
N ASP A 86 2.25 -12.28 9.09
CA ASP A 86 2.55 -11.99 7.69
C ASP A 86 1.27 -12.24 6.86
N PHE A 87 1.02 -11.38 5.89
CA PHE A 87 -0.29 -11.34 5.24
C PHE A 87 -0.20 -11.16 3.74
N GLU A 88 -1.22 -11.69 3.07
CA GLU A 88 -1.62 -11.33 1.72
C GLU A 88 -3.10 -10.97 1.80
N TRP A 89 -3.44 -9.72 1.47
CA TRP A 89 -4.80 -9.20 1.55
C TRP A 89 -5.23 -8.65 0.21
N SER A 90 -6.41 -9.04 -0.26
CA SER A 90 -6.99 -8.51 -1.49
C SER A 90 -8.31 -7.80 -1.25
N ALA A 91 -8.51 -6.69 -1.96
CA ALA A 91 -9.75 -5.95 -1.99
C ALA A 91 -10.06 -5.45 -3.40
N THR A 92 -11.33 -5.32 -3.74
CA THR A 92 -11.78 -4.77 -5.02
C THR A 92 -12.02 -3.28 -4.89
N VAL A 93 -11.46 -2.51 -5.82
CA VAL A 93 -11.79 -1.10 -6.05
C VAL A 93 -12.68 -1.04 -7.28
N SER A 94 -13.90 -0.52 -7.14
CA SER A 94 -14.79 -0.36 -8.29
C SER A 94 -14.33 0.80 -9.19
N ALA A 95 -14.71 0.75 -10.47
CA ALA A 95 -14.50 1.88 -11.39
C ALA A 95 -15.17 3.17 -10.88
N GLU A 96 -16.31 3.05 -10.20
CA GLU A 96 -17.00 4.16 -9.54
C GLU A 96 -16.16 4.78 -8.42
N ALA A 97 -15.59 3.96 -7.53
CA ALA A 97 -14.71 4.46 -6.46
C ALA A 97 -13.47 5.14 -7.03
N MET A 98 -12.87 4.54 -8.05
CA MET A 98 -11.70 5.09 -8.75
C MET A 98 -12.02 6.41 -9.46
N THR A 99 -13.18 6.51 -10.11
CA THR A 99 -13.66 7.76 -10.72
C THR A 99 -13.89 8.83 -9.66
N LYS A 100 -14.58 8.48 -8.57
CA LYS A 100 -14.92 9.39 -7.48
C LYS A 100 -13.69 9.97 -6.79
N SER A 101 -12.62 9.19 -6.66
CA SER A 101 -11.38 9.63 -6.03
C SER A 101 -10.37 10.27 -6.98
N GLY A 102 -10.67 10.35 -8.28
CA GLY A 102 -9.69 10.82 -9.26
C GLY A 102 -8.46 9.90 -9.37
N GLY A 103 -8.65 8.60 -9.14
CA GLY A 103 -7.56 7.61 -9.14
C GLY A 103 -6.79 7.52 -7.83
N GLU A 104 -7.08 8.34 -6.82
CA GLU A 104 -6.42 8.24 -5.51
C GLU A 104 -7.04 7.11 -4.66
N ILE A 105 -6.26 6.06 -4.40
CA ILE A 105 -6.65 4.99 -3.49
C ILE A 105 -5.65 4.94 -2.34
N ALA A 106 -6.13 4.99 -1.10
CA ALA A 106 -5.25 5.05 0.06
C ALA A 106 -5.32 3.78 0.91
N ILE A 107 -4.16 3.39 1.42
CA ILE A 107 -4.00 2.42 2.48
C ILE A 107 -3.82 3.21 3.78
N GLU A 108 -4.70 2.98 4.75
CA GLU A 108 -4.67 3.65 6.05
C GLU A 108 -4.45 2.63 7.18
N THR A 109 -3.69 3.02 8.20
CA THR A 109 -3.46 2.25 9.43
C THR A 109 -3.61 3.13 10.65
N ASP A 110 -4.18 2.60 11.73
CA ASP A 110 -4.35 3.30 13.02
C ASP A 110 -3.13 3.18 13.95
N ARG A 111 -2.02 2.63 13.45
CA ARG A 111 -0.77 2.43 14.20
C ARG A 111 0.44 2.86 13.40
N ILE A 112 1.38 3.47 14.11
CA ILE A 112 2.68 3.90 13.62
C ILE A 112 3.76 3.50 14.60
N TYR A 113 4.91 3.15 14.04
CA TYR A 113 6.17 2.89 14.69
C TYR A 113 7.06 4.12 14.48
N LEU A 114 7.69 4.58 15.57
CA LEU A 114 8.57 5.74 15.59
C LEU A 114 9.97 5.26 15.96
N PRO A 115 10.83 4.93 14.98
CA PRO A 115 12.13 4.31 15.25
C PRO A 115 12.99 5.15 16.19
N GLY A 116 13.02 6.48 16.02
CA GLY A 116 13.80 7.35 16.90
C GLY A 116 13.40 7.28 18.37
N GLN A 117 12.11 7.07 18.67
CA GLN A 117 11.63 6.93 20.04
C GLN A 117 11.92 5.55 20.63
N VAL A 118 11.78 4.48 19.82
CA VAL A 118 11.93 3.10 20.29
C VAL A 118 13.40 2.69 20.37
N GLU A 119 14.22 3.13 19.43
CA GLU A 119 15.62 2.72 19.26
C GLU A 119 16.62 3.80 19.74
N GLY A 120 16.14 5.01 20.06
CA GLY A 120 17.00 6.12 20.49
C GLY A 120 17.83 6.73 19.36
N THR A 121 17.30 6.70 18.13
CA THR A 121 17.94 7.26 16.93
C THR A 121 17.36 8.62 16.55
N ALA A 122 17.96 9.29 15.57
CA ALA A 122 17.44 10.54 15.01
C ALA A 122 16.38 10.33 13.90
N ASP A 123 15.91 9.09 13.71
CA ASP A 123 14.92 8.75 12.69
C ASP A 123 13.52 9.22 13.13
N ASP A 124 13.01 10.23 12.44
CA ASP A 124 11.72 10.88 12.70
C ASP A 124 10.58 10.32 11.83
N ARG A 125 10.82 9.24 11.09
CA ARG A 125 9.81 8.65 10.21
C ARG A 125 8.66 8.05 11.00
N HIS A 126 7.45 8.27 10.50
CA HIS A 126 6.24 7.57 10.93
C HIS A 126 6.04 6.34 10.05
N LEU A 127 6.29 5.15 10.61
CA LEU A 127 6.25 3.89 9.88
C LEU A 127 4.99 3.09 10.25
N GLY A 128 4.07 2.94 9.31
CA GLY A 128 2.84 2.18 9.45
C GLY A 128 3.02 0.69 9.16
N LEU A 129 2.81 0.31 7.90
CA LEU A 129 2.92 -1.07 7.42
C LEU A 129 4.22 -1.25 6.62
N ARG A 130 4.85 -2.41 6.77
CA ARG A 130 5.96 -2.84 5.92
C ARG A 130 5.43 -3.73 4.79
N ILE A 131 5.42 -3.19 3.58
CA ILE A 131 4.83 -3.83 2.39
C ILE A 131 5.94 -4.39 1.50
N PHE A 132 5.86 -5.67 1.20
CA PHE A 132 6.80 -6.37 0.32
C PHE A 132 6.39 -6.28 -1.14
N ASP A 133 5.09 -6.34 -1.41
CA ASP A 133 4.56 -6.36 -2.78
C ASP A 133 3.17 -5.74 -2.82
N LEU A 134 2.89 -5.08 -3.93
CA LEU A 134 1.56 -4.60 -4.28
C LEU A 134 1.29 -4.88 -5.76
N SER A 135 0.23 -5.63 -6.02
CA SER A 135 -0.18 -5.97 -7.38
C SER A 135 -1.64 -5.58 -7.63
N VAL A 136 -1.92 -5.23 -8.89
CA VAL A 136 -3.25 -4.84 -9.34
C VAL A 136 -3.61 -5.64 -10.59
N THR A 137 -4.84 -6.15 -10.60
CA THR A 137 -5.40 -6.91 -11.73
C THR A 137 -6.80 -6.38 -12.06
N PRO A 138 -7.15 -6.21 -13.35
CA PRO A 138 -8.53 -5.93 -13.75
C PRO A 138 -9.50 -7.01 -13.26
N VAL A 139 -10.76 -6.65 -12.99
CA VAL A 139 -11.85 -7.59 -12.63
C VAL A 139 -13.09 -7.44 -13.49
#